data_AF-A0AAN6KX12-F1
#
_entry.id   AF-A0AAN6KX12-F1
#
_cell.length_a   1.000
_cell.length_b   1.000
_cell.length_c   1.000
_cell.angle_alpha   90.00
_cell.angle_beta   90.00
_cell.angle_gamma   90.00
#
_symmetry.space_group_name_H-M   'P 1'
#
loop_
_entity.id
_entity.type
_entity.pdbx_description
1 polymer ?
#
loop_
_entity_poly.entity_id
_entity_poly.type
_entity_poly.pdbx_seq_one_letter_code
_entity_poly.pdbx_strand_id
1 'polypeptide(L)'
;MSALKKAFPGLHRPRSGSNSPAAAHSDGELDHNARPSTDTSRRSTNLSQLSNGSHGRNSVDSPAGSRHRPSKDLGSHRATHSPFGFLRRKVRPGSPDDSWSETEDMPLNREGEPNSRNQQRKHERAAAQEKHRKEAEERRAADLKRKEEMEQRSMAEETEDQRAKYGVRPINFYAGQQKHEELIHDIRDLQPNMVGQMVAFRARLHNLRKLSAHLMFIELRQQTATIQGILHEHGSVSQHFLYWAEHLHVETIVRVKGVVQEPRAKQGVSIHNFEIHIHEMHVEGAPDEPLPFTVHEAEVSRAEAEQEGDGRHHVSDRARQSNRIIDLRTTTSQAIFRVQSAICHAFRNNLTNLGFIEIHTPKLWGAASESGASVFKVDYFGRPAFLAQSPQLGKQMAIASDLRRVFEIGPVFRAENSNTHRHLTEFTGLDLEMAIDEHYHEVLRTLDSTFKAIFSHVYKNYGPEIEDVKRQFPHEDLVWLEETPIIPFADAIRMLNDSGHRDEHGKELPLNEDLGTRDEIALGRVIKERLKTDYYVLDKFPASARPFYTMPDPYDPTVTNAFDIFLRGQEILSGGQ
;
A
#
# COMPACT_ATOMS: atom_id res chain seq x y z
N MET A 1 -43.18 2.29 17.67
CA MET A 1 -44.09 2.24 18.85
C MET A 1 -44.23 0.79 19.30
N SER A 2 -44.57 0.55 20.56
CA SER A 2 -44.93 -0.76 21.13
C SER A 2 -43.85 -1.87 21.11
N ALA A 3 -42.83 -1.76 21.99
CA ALA A 3 -42.30 -2.86 22.82
C ALA A 3 -41.00 -2.43 23.57
N LEU A 4 -41.08 -1.47 24.51
CA LEU A 4 -39.97 -1.15 25.43
C LEU A 4 -40.48 -0.31 26.63
N LYS A 5 -41.04 -1.00 27.65
CA LYS A 5 -41.38 -0.43 28.97
C LYS A 5 -41.40 -1.54 30.02
N LYS A 6 -40.25 -1.78 30.69
CA LYS A 6 -40.15 -2.47 32.00
C LYS A 6 -38.71 -2.42 32.55
N ALA A 7 -38.34 -1.28 33.13
CA ALA A 7 -37.34 -1.14 34.21
C ALA A 7 -37.39 0.30 34.75
N PHE A 8 -37.08 0.49 36.04
CA PHE A 8 -36.94 1.76 36.77
C PHE A 8 -38.19 2.65 36.97
N PRO A 9 -38.73 2.73 38.21
CA PRO A 9 -39.56 3.82 38.69
C PRO A 9 -38.72 4.86 39.46
N GLY A 10 -39.07 6.16 39.37
CA GLY A 10 -38.46 7.19 40.23
C GLY A 10 -38.31 8.58 39.58
N LEU A 11 -39.42 9.29 39.34
CA LEU A 11 -39.38 10.70 38.94
C LEU A 11 -39.18 11.62 40.15
N HIS A 12 -38.41 12.69 39.97
CA HIS A 12 -38.90 14.04 40.29
C HIS A 12 -38.26 15.13 39.43
N ARG A 13 -39.10 15.95 38.79
CA ARG A 13 -38.80 17.27 38.20
C ARG A 13 -39.86 18.26 38.69
N PRO A 14 -39.52 19.54 38.83
CA PRO A 14 -40.25 20.65 38.21
C PRO A 14 -39.33 21.33 37.16
N ARG A 15 -39.76 21.80 35.98
CA ARG A 15 -40.63 22.98 35.68
C ARG A 15 -40.13 24.28 36.34
N SER A 16 -40.06 25.45 35.68
CA SER A 16 -40.21 25.84 34.26
C SER A 16 -39.97 27.35 34.11
N GLY A 17 -39.52 27.82 32.95
CA GLY A 17 -39.53 29.24 32.52
C GLY A 17 -38.36 29.54 31.57
N SER A 18 -38.52 29.87 30.29
CA SER A 18 -39.21 31.01 29.66
C SER A 18 -38.60 32.38 29.98
N ASN A 19 -37.69 32.85 29.11
CA ASN A 19 -37.85 34.09 28.33
C ASN A 19 -36.61 34.40 27.50
N SER A 20 -36.81 34.67 26.20
CA SER A 20 -36.00 35.65 25.46
C SER A 20 -36.64 37.04 25.65
N PRO A 21 -35.88 38.13 25.46
CA PRO A 21 -36.02 38.83 24.18
C PRO A 21 -34.68 39.36 23.61
N ALA A 22 -34.77 40.06 22.47
CA ALA A 22 -33.66 40.49 21.62
C ALA A 22 -33.28 41.99 21.77
N ALA A 23 -32.44 42.46 20.84
CA ALA A 23 -31.94 43.84 20.62
C ALA A 23 -30.71 44.23 21.49
N ALA A 24 -29.77 45.09 21.03
CA ALA A 24 -29.74 45.92 19.82
C ALA A 24 -28.30 46.15 19.27
N HIS A 25 -28.23 46.83 18.11
CA HIS A 25 -27.03 47.32 17.40
C HIS A 25 -26.10 48.22 18.23
N SER A 26 -24.82 48.27 17.81
CA SER A 26 -24.14 49.55 17.56
C SER A 26 -22.97 49.38 16.58
N ASP A 27 -23.03 50.07 15.44
CA ASP A 27 -21.91 50.21 14.50
C ASP A 27 -20.82 51.15 15.05
N GLY A 28 -19.62 51.08 14.46
CA GLY A 28 -18.48 51.94 14.82
C GLY A 28 -17.31 51.80 13.83
N GLU A 29 -17.44 52.41 12.65
CA GLU A 29 -16.34 52.64 11.71
C GLU A 29 -15.48 53.86 12.10
N LEU A 30 -14.38 54.06 11.36
CA LEU A 30 -13.51 55.26 11.26
C LEU A 30 -12.43 55.40 12.36
N ASP A 31 -11.17 55.76 12.07
CA ASP A 31 -10.52 55.98 10.76
C ASP A 31 -8.97 55.82 10.83
N HIS A 32 -8.33 55.90 9.67
CA HIS A 32 -6.89 55.91 9.41
C HIS A 32 -6.04 56.88 10.27
N ASN A 33 -4.79 56.47 10.55
CA ASN A 33 -3.64 57.22 10.03
C ASN A 33 -2.35 56.41 9.90
N ALA A 34 -1.41 56.89 9.07
CA ALA A 34 -0.23 56.15 8.63
C ALA A 34 1.06 56.99 8.71
N ARG A 35 2.21 56.32 8.43
CA ARG A 35 3.57 56.86 8.13
C ARG A 35 4.47 57.23 9.34
N PRO A 36 5.81 57.34 9.15
CA PRO A 36 6.67 56.70 8.14
C PRO A 36 7.95 56.04 8.71
N SER A 37 8.73 55.46 7.80
CA SER A 37 10.11 54.99 7.94
C SER A 37 11.14 56.08 8.29
N THR A 38 12.25 55.65 8.90
CA THR A 38 13.60 56.18 8.59
C THR A 38 14.64 55.06 8.54
N ASP A 39 15.34 55.00 7.42
CA ASP A 39 16.56 54.23 7.16
C ASP A 39 17.80 54.98 7.70
N THR A 40 18.92 54.29 7.98
CA THR A 40 20.26 54.54 7.37
C THR A 40 21.47 54.06 8.18
N SER A 41 22.46 53.57 7.42
CA SER A 41 23.90 53.46 7.70
C SER A 41 24.36 52.35 8.67
N ARG A 42 25.03 51.30 8.20
CA ARG A 42 26.40 51.20 7.62
C ARG A 42 27.53 51.48 8.64
N ARG A 43 28.24 50.41 9.03
CA ARG A 43 29.71 50.42 8.94
C ARG A 43 30.30 49.02 8.78
N SER A 44 31.22 48.90 7.83
CA SER A 44 31.98 47.71 7.48
C SER A 44 33.42 47.81 7.95
N THR A 45 33.95 46.73 8.51
CA THR A 45 35.38 46.39 8.58
C THR A 45 35.50 44.94 9.05
N ASN A 46 36.47 44.11 8.69
CA ASN A 46 37.39 43.90 7.56
C ASN A 46 38.46 42.95 8.10
N LEU A 47 38.94 42.00 7.28
CA LEU A 47 40.15 41.17 7.51
C LEU A 47 40.11 40.17 8.71
N SER A 48 40.82 39.04 8.71
CA SER A 48 41.72 38.47 7.67
C SER A 48 41.82 36.94 7.73
N GLN A 49 42.09 36.38 6.55
CA GLN A 49 42.70 35.09 6.23
C GLN A 49 43.65 34.47 7.28
N LEU A 50 43.64 33.14 7.35
CA LEU A 50 44.86 32.33 7.36
C LEU A 50 44.70 31.14 6.40
N SER A 51 45.81 30.66 5.83
CA SER A 51 45.85 29.88 4.60
C SER A 51 46.61 28.55 4.72
N ASN A 52 46.27 27.60 3.85
CA ASN A 52 47.11 26.54 3.26
C ASN A 52 48.02 25.68 4.17
N GLY A 53 47.77 24.38 4.12
CA GLY A 53 48.71 23.32 4.50
C GLY A 53 48.63 22.14 3.53
N SER A 54 49.03 22.33 2.27
CA SER A 54 49.14 21.23 1.30
C SER A 54 50.43 20.43 1.51
N HIS A 55 50.37 19.11 1.53
CA HIS A 55 51.49 18.21 1.17
C HIS A 55 50.91 16.98 0.46
N GLY A 56 51.56 16.54 -0.61
CA GLY A 56 51.23 15.33 -1.36
C GLY A 56 52.49 14.53 -1.69
N ARG A 57 52.39 13.59 -2.64
CA ARG A 57 53.39 12.57 -3.05
C ARG A 57 53.36 11.30 -2.17
N ASN A 58 53.49 10.07 -2.71
CA ASN A 58 53.76 9.64 -4.09
C ASN A 58 53.10 8.28 -4.42
N SER A 59 52.93 8.04 -5.73
CA SER A 59 52.55 6.78 -6.39
C SER A 59 53.68 5.74 -6.43
N VAL A 60 53.32 4.44 -6.50
CA VAL A 60 54.03 3.43 -7.33
C VAL A 60 53.00 2.41 -7.86
N ASP A 61 53.23 1.92 -9.07
CA ASP A 61 52.36 1.06 -9.87
C ASP A 61 52.85 -0.41 -9.96
N SER A 62 51.91 -1.37 -9.90
CA SER A 62 51.91 -2.64 -10.68
C SER A 62 53.07 -3.69 -10.45
N PRO A 63 53.13 -4.85 -11.15
CA PRO A 63 52.20 -5.99 -10.95
C PRO A 63 52.86 -7.42 -10.96
N ALA A 64 52.21 -8.41 -10.32
CA ALA A 64 52.28 -9.88 -10.59
C ALA A 64 51.37 -10.62 -9.57
N GLY A 65 50.82 -11.83 -9.77
CA GLY A 65 50.95 -12.77 -10.88
C GLY A 65 51.46 -14.15 -10.42
N SER A 66 50.57 -15.10 -10.06
CA SER A 66 50.71 -16.55 -10.31
C SER A 66 49.64 -17.41 -9.60
N ARG A 67 49.31 -18.54 -10.24
CA ARG A 67 48.56 -19.67 -9.67
C ARG A 67 49.56 -20.65 -9.05
N HIS A 68 49.20 -21.40 -8.00
CA HIS A 68 49.53 -22.85 -7.93
C HIS A 68 48.75 -23.64 -6.86
N ARG A 69 48.18 -24.77 -7.28
CA ARG A 69 48.05 -26.04 -6.53
C ARG A 69 49.32 -26.87 -6.80
N PRO A 70 49.81 -27.76 -5.91
CA PRO A 70 49.19 -29.05 -5.52
C PRO A 70 49.24 -29.29 -3.98
N SER A 71 48.97 -30.46 -3.35
CA SER A 71 48.96 -31.87 -3.77
C SER A 71 47.99 -32.79 -2.98
N LYS A 72 47.89 -34.04 -3.44
CA LYS A 72 47.13 -35.17 -2.87
C LYS A 72 47.67 -35.63 -1.51
N ASP A 73 46.81 -36.29 -0.71
CA ASP A 73 47.20 -37.54 -0.02
C ASP A 73 45.98 -38.48 0.24
N LEU A 74 46.24 -39.71 0.72
CA LEU A 74 45.39 -40.91 0.53
C LEU A 74 44.61 -41.45 1.77
N GLY A 75 43.55 -42.24 1.51
CA GLY A 75 42.90 -43.20 2.45
C GLY A 75 41.59 -42.71 3.12
N SER A 76 40.58 -43.54 3.44
CA SER A 76 40.38 -45.00 3.25
C SER A 76 38.86 -45.37 3.25
N HIS A 77 38.50 -46.63 3.04
CA HIS A 77 37.12 -47.11 2.81
C HIS A 77 36.21 -47.21 4.06
N ARG A 78 34.91 -46.91 3.92
CA ARG A 78 33.80 -47.83 4.26
C ARG A 78 32.45 -47.39 3.68
N ALA A 79 31.54 -48.34 3.49
CA ALA A 79 30.18 -48.14 2.99
C ALA A 79 29.14 -48.41 4.10
N THR A 80 27.92 -47.85 3.98
CA THR A 80 26.64 -48.61 4.01
C THR A 80 25.38 -47.74 3.77
N HIS A 81 24.46 -48.28 2.95
CA HIS A 81 22.98 -48.18 2.92
C HIS A 81 22.18 -46.90 3.25
N SER A 82 21.30 -46.55 2.30
CA SER A 82 19.98 -45.92 2.50
C SER A 82 18.86 -46.95 2.21
N PRO A 83 17.73 -46.97 2.94
CA PRO A 83 16.71 -48.03 2.80
C PRO A 83 15.40 -47.61 2.08
N PHE A 84 14.62 -48.65 1.75
CA PHE A 84 13.21 -48.67 1.29
C PHE A 84 12.84 -48.16 -0.12
N GLY A 85 12.32 -49.10 -0.91
CA GLY A 85 11.34 -48.84 -1.97
C GLY A 85 10.08 -49.68 -1.74
N PHE A 86 9.04 -49.47 -2.54
CA PHE A 86 7.89 -50.37 -2.58
C PHE A 86 7.39 -50.57 -4.01
N LEU A 87 7.42 -51.82 -4.48
CA LEU A 87 6.77 -52.23 -5.73
C LEU A 87 5.30 -52.58 -5.46
N ARG A 88 4.41 -52.28 -6.40
CA ARG A 88 3.20 -53.09 -6.59
C ARG A 88 2.84 -53.26 -8.06
N ARG A 89 2.98 -54.49 -8.54
CA ARG A 89 2.60 -54.95 -9.89
C ARG A 89 1.11 -55.37 -9.86
N LYS A 90 0.33 -55.01 -10.88
CA LYS A 90 -0.98 -55.64 -11.19
C LYS A 90 -1.04 -56.02 -12.68
N VAL A 91 -1.89 -56.99 -13.01
CA VAL A 91 -1.87 -57.82 -14.23
C VAL A 91 -2.99 -57.43 -15.21
N ARG A 92 -2.80 -57.74 -16.51
CA ARG A 92 -3.71 -57.53 -17.67
C ARG A 92 -4.96 -58.45 -17.64
N PRO A 93 -6.01 -58.23 -18.46
CA PRO A 93 -6.04 -58.44 -19.93
C PRO A 93 -5.97 -57.11 -20.74
N GLY A 94 -6.04 -57.06 -22.09
CA GLY A 94 -6.25 -58.11 -23.11
C GLY A 94 -5.82 -57.66 -24.53
N SER A 95 -6.49 -58.17 -25.59
CA SER A 95 -6.30 -57.88 -27.03
C SER A 95 -7.66 -57.92 -27.78
N PRO A 96 -7.81 -57.54 -29.07
CA PRO A 96 -6.80 -57.05 -30.03
C PRO A 96 -7.15 -55.75 -30.79
N ASP A 97 -6.13 -55.10 -31.38
CA ASP A 97 -6.18 -54.61 -32.77
C ASP A 97 -4.76 -54.19 -33.21
N ASP A 98 -4.09 -55.07 -33.96
CA ASP A 98 -2.84 -54.75 -34.65
C ASP A 98 -3.15 -54.03 -35.97
N SER A 99 -3.34 -52.70 -35.88
CA SER A 99 -3.35 -51.83 -37.05
C SER A 99 -1.93 -51.35 -37.37
N TRP A 100 -1.37 -51.87 -38.45
CA TRP A 100 -0.09 -51.41 -38.98
C TRP A 100 -0.16 -49.93 -39.38
N SER A 101 0.56 -49.06 -38.66
CA SER A 101 0.94 -47.73 -39.15
C SER A 101 2.45 -47.71 -39.33
N GLU A 102 2.88 -47.35 -40.53
CA GLU A 102 4.27 -47.45 -41.02
C GLU A 102 5.30 -46.89 -40.04
N THR A 103 6.36 -47.67 -39.77
CA THR A 103 7.53 -47.25 -39.00
C THR A 103 8.56 -46.54 -39.88
N GLU A 104 8.08 -45.64 -40.75
CA GLU A 104 8.91 -44.70 -41.49
C GLU A 104 8.78 -43.32 -40.82
N ASP A 105 9.91 -42.62 -40.63
CA ASP A 105 10.05 -41.35 -39.91
C ASP A 105 9.88 -41.31 -38.37
N MET A 106 10.27 -42.37 -37.63
CA MET A 106 10.64 -42.20 -36.22
C MET A 106 12.11 -41.75 -36.07
N PRO A 107 12.40 -40.63 -35.37
CA PRO A 107 13.78 -40.19 -35.17
C PRO A 107 14.54 -41.19 -34.30
N LEU A 108 15.66 -41.69 -34.83
CA LEU A 108 16.53 -42.67 -34.19
C LEU A 108 17.50 -42.00 -33.20
N ASN A 109 17.97 -42.76 -32.22
CA ASN A 109 19.06 -42.37 -31.35
C ASN A 109 20.43 -42.55 -32.03
N ARG A 110 21.52 -42.19 -31.36
CA ARG A 110 22.90 -42.29 -31.89
C ARG A 110 23.38 -43.72 -32.15
N GLU A 111 22.63 -44.72 -31.70
CA GLU A 111 22.94 -46.16 -31.78
C GLU A 111 21.99 -46.89 -32.76
N GLY A 112 21.07 -46.17 -33.42
CA GLY A 112 20.15 -46.72 -34.42
C GLY A 112 18.85 -47.30 -33.88
N GLU A 113 18.54 -47.12 -32.59
CA GLU A 113 17.27 -47.56 -31.99
C GLU A 113 16.22 -46.43 -31.95
N PRO A 114 14.91 -46.76 -31.93
CA PRO A 114 13.85 -45.75 -31.76
C PRO A 114 13.97 -44.99 -30.43
N ASN A 115 13.86 -43.66 -30.47
CA ASN A 115 13.91 -42.82 -29.27
C ASN A 115 12.83 -43.21 -28.24
N SER A 116 13.21 -43.31 -26.96
CA SER A 116 12.27 -43.57 -25.86
C SER A 116 11.26 -42.42 -25.67
N ARG A 117 10.08 -42.69 -25.08
CA ARG A 117 9.04 -41.67 -24.83
C ARG A 117 9.53 -40.39 -24.14
N ASN A 118 10.55 -40.47 -23.27
CA ASN A 118 11.13 -39.27 -22.64
C ASN A 118 12.11 -38.52 -23.56
N GLN A 119 12.81 -39.21 -24.46
CA GLN A 119 13.62 -38.59 -25.50
C GLN A 119 12.73 -37.93 -26.57
N GLN A 120 11.64 -38.59 -26.97
CA GLN A 120 10.61 -38.05 -27.87
C GLN A 120 10.04 -36.73 -27.31
N ARG A 121 9.50 -36.71 -26.07
CA ARG A 121 8.98 -35.49 -25.44
C ARG A 121 10.03 -34.38 -25.30
N LYS A 122 11.32 -34.72 -25.14
CA LYS A 122 12.42 -33.73 -25.11
C LYS A 122 12.70 -33.18 -26.51
N HIS A 123 12.66 -34.01 -27.54
CA HIS A 123 12.85 -33.62 -28.94
C HIS A 123 11.66 -32.77 -29.44
N GLU A 124 10.43 -33.17 -29.15
CA GLU A 124 9.20 -32.40 -29.39
C GLU A 124 9.27 -31.02 -28.74
N ARG A 125 9.68 -30.94 -27.46
CA ARG A 125 9.81 -29.66 -26.75
C ARG A 125 10.92 -28.78 -27.32
N ALA A 126 12.03 -29.36 -27.78
CA ALA A 126 13.10 -28.63 -28.46
C ALA A 126 12.66 -28.12 -29.84
N ALA A 127 11.99 -28.96 -30.63
CA ALA A 127 11.43 -28.59 -31.93
C ALA A 127 10.34 -27.50 -31.80
N ALA A 128 9.48 -27.59 -30.78
CA ALA A 128 8.49 -26.56 -30.47
C ALA A 128 9.15 -25.23 -30.05
N GLN A 129 10.22 -25.28 -29.24
CA GLN A 129 11.01 -24.08 -28.90
C GLN A 129 11.71 -23.48 -30.13
N GLU A 130 12.27 -24.29 -31.03
CA GLU A 130 12.90 -23.80 -32.25
C GLU A 130 11.87 -23.21 -33.23
N LYS A 131 10.71 -23.86 -33.38
CA LYS A 131 9.59 -23.34 -34.18
C LYS A 131 9.12 -21.98 -33.64
N HIS A 132 8.85 -21.89 -32.34
CA HIS A 132 8.49 -20.63 -31.68
C HIS A 132 9.59 -19.57 -31.81
N ARG A 133 10.88 -19.95 -31.80
CA ARG A 133 11.98 -19.01 -32.04
C ARG A 133 11.96 -18.48 -33.48
N LYS A 134 11.79 -19.34 -34.49
CA LYS A 134 11.68 -18.93 -35.90
C LYS A 134 10.46 -18.05 -36.15
N GLU A 135 9.28 -18.42 -35.63
CA GLU A 135 8.07 -17.61 -35.70
C GLU A 135 8.27 -16.23 -35.04
N ALA A 136 8.99 -16.15 -33.91
CA ALA A 136 9.31 -14.89 -33.26
C ALA A 136 10.36 -14.06 -34.05
N GLU A 137 11.33 -14.69 -34.70
CA GLU A 137 12.32 -14.03 -35.57
C GLU A 137 11.66 -13.48 -36.84
N GLU A 138 10.81 -14.27 -37.50
CA GLU A 138 10.02 -13.87 -38.68
C GLU A 138 9.06 -12.72 -38.35
N ARG A 139 8.35 -12.80 -37.21
CA ARG A 139 7.48 -11.70 -36.75
C ARG A 139 8.27 -10.42 -36.50
N ARG A 140 9.43 -10.49 -35.82
CA ARG A 140 10.31 -9.32 -35.61
C ARG A 140 10.80 -8.72 -36.92
N ALA A 141 11.16 -9.55 -37.91
CA ALA A 141 11.58 -9.08 -39.23
C ALA A 141 10.43 -8.39 -39.99
N ALA A 142 9.21 -8.91 -39.90
CA ALA A 142 8.01 -8.28 -40.46
C ALA A 142 7.67 -6.95 -39.76
N ASP A 143 7.76 -6.89 -38.44
CA ASP A 143 7.53 -5.67 -37.64
C ASP A 143 8.60 -4.59 -37.96
N LEU A 144 9.87 -4.98 -38.13
CA LEU A 144 10.96 -4.10 -38.57
C LEU A 144 10.72 -3.53 -39.98
N LYS A 145 10.40 -4.40 -40.95
CA LYS A 145 10.12 -3.95 -42.33
C LYS A 145 8.93 -3.00 -42.38
N ARG A 146 7.86 -3.31 -41.65
CA ARG A 146 6.67 -2.45 -41.53
C ARG A 146 7.03 -1.09 -40.90
N LYS A 147 7.93 -1.07 -39.93
CA LYS A 147 8.43 0.17 -39.32
C LYS A 147 9.16 1.03 -40.36
N GLU A 148 10.09 0.45 -41.11
CA GLU A 148 10.82 1.15 -42.18
C GLU A 148 9.87 1.71 -43.26
N GLU A 149 8.89 0.92 -43.70
CA GLU A 149 7.86 1.36 -44.66
C GLU A 149 7.01 2.53 -44.10
N MET A 150 6.60 2.46 -42.83
CA MET A 150 5.82 3.53 -42.19
C MET A 150 6.65 4.80 -41.93
N GLU A 151 7.93 4.68 -41.61
CA GLU A 151 8.85 5.82 -41.45
C GLU A 151 9.14 6.50 -42.79
N GLN A 152 9.42 5.74 -43.86
CA GLN A 152 9.56 6.29 -45.22
C GLN A 152 8.28 7.01 -45.68
N ARG A 153 7.12 6.42 -45.39
CA ARG A 153 5.82 7.04 -45.70
C ARG A 153 5.55 8.31 -44.90
N SER A 154 5.94 8.34 -43.62
CA SER A 154 5.91 9.57 -42.80
C SER A 154 6.78 10.69 -43.40
N MET A 155 8.01 10.37 -43.80
CA MET A 155 8.91 11.35 -44.42
C MET A 155 8.39 11.90 -45.76
N ALA A 156 7.61 11.10 -46.50
CA ALA A 156 7.04 11.49 -47.80
C ALA A 156 5.68 12.21 -47.70
N GLU A 157 4.81 11.81 -46.77
CA GLU A 157 3.40 12.25 -46.71
C GLU A 157 3.10 13.27 -45.59
N GLU A 158 3.83 13.27 -44.48
CA GLU A 158 3.51 14.18 -43.37
C GLU A 158 4.02 15.61 -43.57
N THR A 159 3.22 16.58 -43.14
CA THR A 159 3.68 17.96 -42.97
C THR A 159 4.52 18.13 -41.71
N GLU A 160 5.30 19.21 -41.63
CA GLU A 160 6.06 19.55 -40.42
C GLU A 160 5.15 19.75 -39.20
N ASP A 161 4.00 20.41 -39.40
CA ASP A 161 2.97 20.58 -38.38
C ASP A 161 2.35 19.27 -37.88
N GLN A 162 2.28 18.23 -38.72
CA GLN A 162 1.80 16.91 -38.30
C GLN A 162 2.86 16.20 -37.45
N ARG A 163 4.13 16.22 -37.88
CA ARG A 163 5.25 15.64 -37.12
C ARG A 163 5.45 16.30 -35.76
N ALA A 164 5.23 17.61 -35.64
CA ALA A 164 5.41 18.35 -34.38
C ALA A 164 4.44 17.93 -33.25
N LYS A 165 3.31 17.28 -33.59
CA LYS A 165 2.24 16.93 -32.64
C LYS A 165 2.53 15.72 -31.77
N TYR A 166 3.56 14.94 -32.10
CA TYR A 166 3.89 13.72 -31.38
C TYR A 166 5.40 13.50 -31.26
N GLY A 167 5.80 12.43 -30.60
CA GLY A 167 7.20 12.09 -30.36
C GLY A 167 7.64 12.25 -28.91
N VAL A 168 8.95 12.13 -28.68
CA VAL A 168 9.56 12.13 -27.34
C VAL A 168 10.14 13.51 -27.04
N ARG A 169 9.75 14.12 -25.92
CA ARG A 169 10.38 15.36 -25.44
C ARG A 169 11.75 15.03 -24.85
N PRO A 170 12.80 15.82 -25.15
CA PRO A 170 14.11 15.61 -24.56
C PRO A 170 14.08 15.77 -23.04
N ILE A 171 15.02 15.12 -22.36
CA ILE A 171 15.29 15.35 -20.94
C ILE A 171 15.53 16.85 -20.75
N ASN A 172 14.96 17.43 -19.68
CA ASN A 172 15.03 18.86 -19.40
C ASN A 172 14.37 19.77 -20.46
N PHE A 173 13.36 19.30 -21.22
CA PHE A 173 12.58 20.15 -22.15
C PHE A 173 12.02 21.44 -21.53
N TYR A 174 11.75 21.44 -20.22
CA TYR A 174 11.25 22.59 -19.45
C TYR A 174 12.36 23.41 -18.75
N ALA A 175 13.63 23.03 -18.87
CA ALA A 175 14.73 23.80 -18.29
C ALA A 175 15.00 25.04 -19.16
N GLY A 176 14.60 26.20 -18.64
CA GLY A 176 14.67 27.46 -19.36
C GLY A 176 13.71 28.48 -18.76
N GLN A 177 13.12 29.32 -19.60
CA GLN A 177 12.08 30.25 -19.16
C GLN A 177 10.80 29.49 -18.77
N GLN A 178 10.17 29.93 -17.68
CA GLN A 178 8.90 29.40 -17.18
C GLN A 178 7.77 29.70 -18.18
N LYS A 179 7.53 28.77 -19.13
CA LYS A 179 6.37 28.81 -20.01
C LYS A 179 5.13 28.46 -19.19
N HIS A 180 4.36 29.48 -18.81
CA HIS A 180 3.04 29.28 -18.22
C HIS A 180 2.06 28.89 -19.33
N GLU A 181 1.98 27.58 -19.59
CA GLU A 181 0.97 26.99 -20.45
C GLU A 181 -0.12 26.43 -19.53
N GLU A 182 -1.37 26.80 -19.77
CA GLU A 182 -2.50 26.37 -18.95
C GLU A 182 -2.66 24.85 -19.06
N LEU A 183 -2.40 24.16 -17.94
CA LEU A 183 -2.51 22.72 -17.80
C LEU A 183 -3.62 22.41 -16.81
N ILE A 184 -4.51 21.49 -17.18
CA ILE A 184 -5.39 20.85 -16.21
C ILE A 184 -4.50 19.97 -15.33
N HIS A 185 -4.41 20.35 -14.06
CA HIS A 185 -3.54 19.68 -13.09
C HIS A 185 -4.11 18.37 -12.56
N ASP A 186 -5.43 18.21 -12.58
CA ASP A 186 -6.14 16.96 -12.26
C ASP A 186 -7.27 16.73 -13.26
N ILE A 187 -7.27 15.61 -13.99
CA ILE A 187 -8.33 15.28 -14.96
C ILE A 187 -9.73 15.22 -14.32
N ARG A 188 -9.84 15.08 -12.99
CA ARG A 188 -11.12 15.12 -12.27
C ARG A 188 -11.74 16.52 -12.23
N ASP A 189 -10.96 17.57 -12.49
CA ASP A 189 -11.44 18.96 -12.50
C ASP A 189 -12.16 19.33 -13.80
N LEU A 190 -12.22 18.42 -14.80
CA LEU A 190 -12.96 18.63 -16.06
C LEU A 190 -14.45 18.93 -15.80
N GLN A 191 -14.93 20.04 -16.37
CA GLN A 191 -16.31 20.52 -16.19
C GLN A 191 -17.11 20.54 -17.50
N PRO A 192 -18.46 20.46 -17.45
CA PRO A 192 -19.30 20.44 -18.67
C PRO A 192 -19.12 21.65 -19.59
N ASN A 193 -18.77 22.82 -19.06
CA ASN A 193 -18.49 24.02 -19.87
C ASN A 193 -17.19 23.94 -20.67
N MET A 194 -16.33 22.95 -20.41
CA MET A 194 -15.10 22.69 -21.16
C MET A 194 -15.32 21.86 -22.43
N VAL A 195 -16.53 21.30 -22.64
CA VAL A 195 -16.86 20.55 -23.87
C VAL A 195 -16.67 21.45 -25.09
N GLY A 196 -15.98 20.93 -26.11
CA GLY A 196 -15.57 21.65 -27.31
C GLY A 196 -14.28 22.49 -27.15
N GLN A 197 -13.76 22.65 -25.93
CA GLN A 197 -12.51 23.37 -25.69
C GLN A 197 -11.28 22.47 -25.84
N MET A 198 -10.16 23.06 -26.27
CA MET A 198 -8.86 22.40 -26.31
C MET A 198 -8.21 22.48 -24.92
N VAL A 199 -7.95 21.33 -24.30
CA VAL A 199 -7.30 21.22 -22.99
C VAL A 199 -5.97 20.49 -23.11
N ALA A 200 -5.06 20.75 -22.18
CA ALA A 200 -3.79 20.03 -22.06
C ALA A 200 -3.59 19.50 -20.63
N PHE A 201 -3.11 18.27 -20.49
CA PHE A 201 -2.84 17.63 -19.20
C PHE A 201 -1.74 16.56 -19.30
N ARG A 202 -1.29 16.05 -18.16
CA ARG A 202 -0.32 14.96 -18.06
C ARG A 202 -1.01 13.70 -17.52
N ALA A 203 -0.83 12.57 -18.19
CA ALA A 203 -1.36 11.29 -17.77
C ALA A 203 -0.35 10.15 -18.02
N ARG A 204 -0.64 8.96 -17.48
CA ARG A 204 -0.01 7.70 -17.89
C ARG A 204 -0.90 7.00 -18.91
N LEU A 205 -0.28 6.37 -19.91
CA LEU A 205 -0.97 5.38 -20.74
C LEU A 205 -1.30 4.17 -19.85
N HIS A 206 -2.57 3.94 -19.54
CA HIS A 206 -2.99 2.79 -18.75
C HIS A 206 -3.21 1.57 -19.63
N ASN A 207 -3.90 1.77 -20.76
CA ASN A 207 -4.22 0.73 -21.74
C ASN A 207 -4.31 1.35 -23.14
N LEU A 208 -4.04 0.54 -24.18
CA LEU A 208 -4.08 0.94 -25.58
C LEU A 208 -4.91 -0.07 -26.37
N ARG A 209 -5.99 0.38 -27.01
CA ARG A 209 -6.86 -0.46 -27.84
C ARG A 209 -7.01 0.13 -29.24
N LYS A 210 -6.23 -0.38 -30.18
CA LYS A 210 -6.39 -0.09 -31.61
C LYS A 210 -7.61 -0.80 -32.17
N LEU A 211 -8.45 -0.07 -32.91
CA LEU A 211 -9.61 -0.62 -33.62
C LEU A 211 -9.38 -0.75 -35.13
N SER A 212 -8.65 0.20 -35.71
CA SER A 212 -8.29 0.19 -37.14
C SER A 212 -6.96 0.90 -37.35
N ALA A 213 -6.53 1.03 -38.62
CA ALA A 213 -5.38 1.88 -38.96
C ALA A 213 -5.66 3.39 -38.81
N HIS A 214 -6.93 3.79 -38.59
CA HIS A 214 -7.40 5.18 -38.54
C HIS A 214 -8.04 5.55 -37.19
N LEU A 215 -8.19 4.59 -36.26
CA LEU A 215 -8.83 4.80 -34.96
C LEU A 215 -8.19 3.95 -33.85
N MET A 216 -7.82 4.62 -32.76
CA MET A 216 -7.33 4.02 -31.53
C MET A 216 -8.00 4.67 -30.31
N PHE A 217 -8.32 3.84 -29.32
CA PHE A 217 -8.68 4.29 -27.98
C PHE A 217 -7.50 4.12 -27.03
N ILE A 218 -7.25 5.16 -26.23
CA ILE A 218 -6.17 5.26 -25.27
C ILE A 218 -6.78 5.51 -23.91
N GLU A 219 -6.56 4.64 -22.94
CA GLU A 219 -6.97 4.92 -21.56
C GLU A 219 -5.88 5.74 -20.87
N LEU A 220 -6.24 6.96 -20.47
CA LEU A 220 -5.34 7.92 -19.86
C LEU A 220 -5.62 7.97 -18.36
N ARG A 221 -4.61 7.68 -17.54
CA ARG A 221 -4.74 7.62 -16.08
C ARG A 221 -3.95 8.69 -15.38
N GLN A 222 -4.56 9.30 -14.36
CA GLN A 222 -3.90 10.16 -13.40
C GLN A 222 -4.33 9.75 -11.98
N GLN A 223 -3.35 9.28 -11.19
CA GLN A 223 -3.60 8.71 -9.86
C GLN A 223 -4.66 7.58 -9.92
N THR A 224 -5.80 7.76 -9.24
CA THR A 224 -6.94 6.82 -9.22
C THR A 224 -7.94 7.06 -10.36
N ALA A 225 -7.86 8.18 -11.08
CA ALA A 225 -8.79 8.51 -12.15
C ALA A 225 -8.28 8.03 -13.51
N THR A 226 -9.17 7.47 -14.33
CA THR A 226 -8.99 7.18 -15.75
C THR A 226 -10.04 7.90 -16.60
N ILE A 227 -9.62 8.32 -17.81
CA ILE A 227 -10.45 8.95 -18.85
C ILE A 227 -10.10 8.35 -20.22
N GLN A 228 -11.08 8.25 -21.12
CA GLN A 228 -10.86 7.75 -22.48
C GLN A 228 -10.34 8.86 -23.40
N GLY A 229 -9.19 8.63 -24.01
CA GLY A 229 -8.70 9.36 -25.17
C GLY A 229 -9.06 8.66 -26.48
N ILE A 230 -9.41 9.44 -27.49
CA ILE A 230 -9.64 8.99 -28.86
C ILE A 230 -8.56 9.60 -29.75
N LEU A 231 -7.76 8.75 -30.40
CA LEU A 231 -6.84 9.17 -31.45
C LEU A 231 -7.38 8.68 -32.80
N HIS A 232 -7.84 9.62 -33.62
CA HIS A 232 -8.50 9.37 -34.91
C HIS A 232 -7.84 10.18 -36.02
N GLU A 233 -7.59 9.53 -37.15
CA GLU A 233 -6.99 10.17 -38.33
C GLU A 233 -7.96 11.19 -38.93
N HIS A 234 -7.48 12.43 -39.04
CA HIS A 234 -8.17 13.55 -39.69
C HIS A 234 -7.07 14.51 -40.16
N GLY A 235 -7.35 15.50 -41.02
CA GLY A 235 -6.28 16.27 -41.69
C GLY A 235 -5.16 16.87 -40.79
N SER A 236 -5.42 17.04 -39.48
CA SER A 236 -4.43 17.49 -38.50
C SER A 236 -3.63 16.37 -37.79
N VAL A 237 -4.13 15.13 -37.74
CA VAL A 237 -3.54 13.95 -37.09
C VAL A 237 -3.33 12.85 -38.14
N SER A 238 -2.07 12.48 -38.38
CA SER A 238 -1.68 11.54 -39.45
C SER A 238 -1.89 10.07 -39.06
N GLN A 239 -1.88 9.20 -40.08
CA GLN A 239 -1.81 7.75 -39.87
C GLN A 239 -0.53 7.31 -39.12
N HIS A 240 0.60 8.02 -39.31
CA HIS A 240 1.84 7.69 -38.62
C HIS A 240 1.78 8.05 -37.12
N PHE A 241 1.07 9.10 -36.72
CA PHE A 241 0.84 9.40 -35.30
C PHE A 241 0.11 8.23 -34.61
N LEU A 242 -0.90 7.63 -35.24
CA LEU A 242 -1.55 6.42 -34.71
C LEU A 242 -0.58 5.23 -34.63
N TYR A 243 0.25 5.03 -35.65
CA TYR A 243 1.29 3.98 -35.65
C TYR A 243 2.33 4.21 -34.53
N TRP A 244 2.79 5.43 -34.32
CA TRP A 244 3.71 5.78 -33.23
C TRP A 244 3.09 5.50 -31.86
N ALA A 245 1.84 5.93 -31.64
CA ALA A 245 1.12 5.73 -30.39
C ALA A 245 0.90 4.24 -30.05
N GLU A 246 0.71 3.38 -31.05
CA GLU A 246 0.53 1.93 -30.90
C GLU A 246 1.75 1.23 -30.29
N HIS A 247 2.94 1.78 -30.51
CA HIS A 247 4.21 1.19 -30.09
C HIS A 247 4.73 1.79 -28.76
N LEU A 248 3.96 2.65 -28.11
CA LEU A 248 4.27 3.14 -26.77
C LEU A 248 3.97 2.07 -25.72
N HIS A 249 4.87 1.89 -24.76
CA HIS A 249 4.61 1.01 -23.62
C HIS A 249 3.53 1.61 -22.71
N VAL A 250 2.68 0.77 -22.13
CA VAL A 250 1.83 1.17 -20.99
C VAL A 250 2.70 1.65 -19.82
N GLU A 251 2.11 2.42 -18.91
CA GLU A 251 2.76 3.23 -17.88
C GLU A 251 3.62 4.42 -18.36
N THR A 252 3.83 4.59 -19.66
CA THR A 252 4.48 5.78 -20.23
C THR A 252 3.73 7.05 -19.83
N ILE A 253 4.47 8.04 -19.32
CA ILE A 253 3.98 9.38 -19.02
C ILE A 253 3.93 10.17 -20.31
N VAL A 254 2.72 10.59 -20.67
CA VAL A 254 2.44 11.44 -21.83
C VAL A 254 1.86 12.78 -21.37
N ARG A 255 2.24 13.83 -22.09
CA ARG A 255 1.49 15.07 -22.12
C ARG A 255 0.53 15.02 -23.31
N VAL A 256 -0.75 15.15 -23.03
CA VAL A 256 -1.83 15.07 -24.02
C VAL A 256 -2.44 16.45 -24.17
N LYS A 257 -2.76 16.83 -25.41
CA LYS A 257 -3.56 18.00 -25.74
C LYS A 257 -4.66 17.59 -26.71
N GLY A 258 -5.90 17.93 -26.39
CA GLY A 258 -7.06 17.43 -27.11
C GLY A 258 -8.33 18.19 -26.78
N VAL A 259 -9.38 17.96 -27.58
CA VAL A 259 -10.67 18.58 -27.40
C VAL A 259 -11.54 17.73 -26.48
N VAL A 260 -12.14 18.32 -25.45
CA VAL A 260 -13.09 17.62 -24.57
C VAL A 260 -14.40 17.40 -25.33
N GLN A 261 -14.94 16.18 -25.29
CA GLN A 261 -16.18 15.79 -25.96
C GLN A 261 -17.08 14.97 -25.03
N GLU A 262 -18.38 14.96 -25.28
CA GLU A 262 -19.30 14.03 -24.62
C GLU A 262 -19.18 12.63 -25.26
N PRO A 263 -19.10 11.55 -24.46
CA PRO A 263 -18.84 10.22 -24.99
C PRO A 263 -20.07 9.59 -25.63
N ARG A 264 -19.86 8.97 -26.80
CA ARG A 264 -20.94 8.38 -27.60
C ARG A 264 -21.51 7.05 -27.06
N ALA A 265 -20.83 6.44 -26.10
CA ALA A 265 -21.18 5.17 -25.50
C ALA A 265 -20.62 5.05 -24.08
N LYS A 266 -21.13 4.11 -23.27
CA LYS A 266 -20.55 3.83 -21.95
C LYS A 266 -19.11 3.33 -22.07
N GLN A 267 -18.24 3.85 -21.22
CA GLN A 267 -16.81 3.54 -21.18
C GLN A 267 -16.43 2.85 -19.88
N GLY A 268 -15.39 2.00 -19.93
CA GLY A 268 -14.84 1.29 -18.76
C GLY A 268 -13.83 2.11 -17.94
N VAL A 269 -13.88 3.45 -18.02
CA VAL A 269 -12.97 4.39 -17.36
C VAL A 269 -13.71 5.15 -16.25
N SER A 270 -13.04 5.68 -15.23
CA SER A 270 -13.71 6.34 -14.10
C SER A 270 -14.48 7.64 -14.46
N ILE A 271 -14.01 8.38 -15.46
CA ILE A 271 -14.63 9.63 -15.90
C ILE A 271 -15.55 9.31 -17.09
N HIS A 272 -16.79 8.91 -16.79
CA HIS A 272 -17.75 8.45 -17.78
C HIS A 272 -18.43 9.54 -18.60
N ASN A 273 -18.27 10.81 -18.23
CA ASN A 273 -19.02 11.94 -18.81
C ASN A 273 -18.25 12.70 -19.90
N PHE A 274 -16.94 12.43 -20.05
CA PHE A 274 -16.06 13.13 -20.98
C PHE A 274 -15.11 12.16 -21.68
N GLU A 275 -14.82 12.44 -22.94
CA GLU A 275 -13.72 11.83 -23.69
C GLU A 275 -12.83 12.90 -24.32
N ILE A 276 -11.56 12.57 -24.55
CA ILE A 276 -10.56 13.51 -25.06
C ILE A 276 -10.23 13.14 -26.50
N HIS A 277 -10.65 13.95 -27.47
CA HIS A 277 -10.21 13.80 -28.86
C HIS A 277 -8.78 14.34 -28.98
N ILE A 278 -7.80 13.46 -29.10
CA ILE A 278 -6.38 13.78 -29.02
C ILE A 278 -5.92 14.48 -30.31
N HIS A 279 -5.29 15.65 -30.16
CA HIS A 279 -4.68 16.41 -31.25
C HIS A 279 -3.15 16.44 -31.16
N GLU A 280 -2.58 16.41 -29.95
CA GLU A 280 -1.14 16.33 -29.71
C GLU A 280 -0.86 15.38 -28.54
N MET A 281 0.21 14.59 -28.61
CA MET A 281 0.63 13.70 -27.53
C MET A 281 2.14 13.49 -27.55
N HIS A 282 2.83 13.95 -26.51
CA HIS A 282 4.29 13.81 -26.40
C HIS A 282 4.67 12.95 -25.19
N VAL A 283 5.65 12.07 -25.35
CA VAL A 283 6.24 11.30 -24.25
C VAL A 283 7.15 12.19 -23.42
N GLU A 284 6.99 12.13 -22.11
CA GLU A 284 7.87 12.80 -21.13
C GLU A 284 8.70 11.81 -20.29
N GLY A 285 8.31 10.54 -20.26
CA GLY A 285 9.09 9.45 -19.66
C GLY A 285 8.42 8.10 -19.89
N ALA A 286 9.16 7.12 -20.39
CA ALA A 286 8.68 5.76 -20.66
C ALA A 286 9.33 4.75 -19.69
N PRO A 287 8.79 3.52 -19.55
CA PRO A 287 9.54 2.41 -18.97
C PRO A 287 10.70 2.01 -19.90
N ASP A 288 11.92 1.96 -19.37
CA ASP A 288 13.11 1.48 -20.09
C ASP A 288 13.19 -0.06 -20.15
N GLU A 289 12.50 -0.75 -19.23
CA GLU A 289 12.43 -2.21 -19.13
C GLU A 289 10.97 -2.69 -19.22
N PRO A 290 10.73 -3.92 -19.73
CA PRO A 290 9.40 -4.53 -19.73
C PRO A 290 8.82 -4.62 -18.31
N LEU A 291 7.56 -4.22 -18.15
CA LEU A 291 6.89 -4.30 -16.85
C LEU A 291 6.70 -5.75 -16.40
N PRO A 292 6.88 -6.06 -15.10
CA PRO A 292 6.67 -7.41 -14.55
C PRO A 292 5.20 -7.84 -14.56
N PHE A 293 4.30 -6.85 -14.52
CA PHE A 293 2.85 -6.92 -14.70
C PHE A 293 2.34 -5.49 -14.95
N THR A 294 1.20 -5.37 -15.60
CA THR A 294 0.46 -4.12 -15.78
C THR A 294 -0.38 -3.79 -14.55
N VAL A 295 -0.77 -2.52 -14.40
CA VAL A 295 -1.66 -2.12 -13.31
C VAL A 295 -3.03 -2.81 -13.43
N HIS A 296 -3.55 -2.97 -14.65
CA HIS A 296 -4.80 -3.67 -14.92
C HIS A 296 -4.76 -5.14 -14.45
N GLU A 297 -3.64 -5.86 -14.62
CA GLU A 297 -3.46 -7.22 -14.09
C GLU A 297 -3.39 -7.25 -12.55
N ALA A 298 -2.78 -6.23 -11.93
CA ALA A 298 -2.71 -6.12 -10.47
C ALA A 298 -4.03 -5.71 -9.81
N GLU A 299 -4.98 -5.14 -10.57
CA GLU A 299 -6.34 -4.79 -10.13
C GLU A 299 -7.38 -5.90 -10.39
N VAL A 300 -6.95 -7.07 -10.88
CA VAL A 300 -7.82 -8.27 -10.92
C VAL A 300 -7.96 -8.80 -9.49
N SER A 301 -9.20 -8.90 -8.99
CA SER A 301 -9.49 -9.52 -7.70
C SER A 301 -9.38 -11.04 -7.77
N ARG A 302 -9.17 -11.70 -6.61
CA ARG A 302 -9.16 -13.17 -6.55
C ARG A 302 -10.51 -13.76 -6.97
N ALA A 303 -11.61 -13.11 -6.55
CA ALA A 303 -12.96 -13.53 -6.89
C ALA A 303 -13.27 -13.44 -8.40
N GLU A 304 -12.67 -12.51 -9.13
CA GLU A 304 -12.75 -12.47 -10.60
C GLU A 304 -11.91 -13.57 -11.24
N ALA A 305 -10.66 -13.75 -10.82
CA ALA A 305 -9.76 -14.78 -11.36
C ALA A 305 -10.23 -16.22 -11.09
N GLU A 306 -11.14 -16.42 -10.13
CA GLU A 306 -11.76 -17.71 -9.79
C GLU A 306 -13.10 -17.95 -10.51
N GLN A 307 -13.64 -16.99 -11.28
CA GLN A 307 -14.90 -17.17 -12.03
C GLN A 307 -14.70 -18.07 -13.26
N GLU A 308 -15.58 -19.08 -13.40
CA GLU A 308 -15.56 -19.99 -14.54
C GLU A 308 -15.73 -19.23 -15.87
N GLY A 309 -14.71 -19.33 -16.74
CA GLY A 309 -14.67 -18.65 -18.04
C GLY A 309 -13.87 -17.35 -18.05
N ASP A 310 -13.43 -16.84 -16.90
CA ASP A 310 -12.47 -15.73 -16.86
C ASP A 310 -11.04 -16.25 -17.04
N GLY A 311 -10.35 -15.75 -18.07
CA GLY A 311 -8.95 -16.08 -18.36
C GLY A 311 -7.93 -15.18 -17.63
N ARG A 312 -8.39 -14.20 -16.85
CA ARG A 312 -7.53 -13.23 -16.15
C ARG A 312 -6.81 -13.88 -14.96
N HIS A 313 -5.52 -13.58 -14.81
CA HIS A 313 -4.67 -14.13 -13.76
C HIS A 313 -4.42 -13.10 -12.64
N HIS A 314 -4.77 -13.43 -11.39
CA HIS A 314 -4.48 -12.60 -10.23
C HIS A 314 -2.96 -12.55 -9.90
N VAL A 315 -2.36 -11.36 -9.92
CA VAL A 315 -0.93 -11.17 -9.63
C VAL A 315 -0.63 -11.48 -8.16
N SER A 316 0.21 -12.48 -7.90
CA SER A 316 0.58 -12.91 -6.54
C SER A 316 1.18 -11.79 -5.67
N ASP A 317 0.85 -11.80 -4.38
CA ASP A 317 1.31 -10.78 -3.42
C ASP A 317 2.85 -10.68 -3.36
N ARG A 318 3.58 -11.79 -3.53
CA ARG A 318 5.05 -11.80 -3.60
C ARG A 318 5.58 -11.03 -4.81
N ALA A 319 4.94 -11.17 -5.99
CA ALA A 319 5.32 -10.41 -7.17
C ALA A 319 4.99 -8.92 -6.99
N ARG A 320 3.85 -8.59 -6.37
CA ARG A 320 3.44 -7.21 -6.05
C ARG A 320 4.41 -6.53 -5.09
N GLN A 321 4.77 -7.20 -3.98
CA GLN A 321 5.76 -6.72 -3.01
C GLN A 321 7.15 -6.53 -3.62
N SER A 322 7.61 -7.48 -4.45
CA SER A 322 8.90 -7.37 -5.14
C SER A 322 8.96 -6.20 -6.14
N ASN A 323 7.81 -5.76 -6.65
CA ASN A 323 7.68 -4.70 -7.65
C ASN A 323 6.78 -3.55 -7.15
N ARG A 324 6.95 -3.20 -5.86
CA ARG A 324 6.05 -2.32 -5.12
C ARG A 324 5.78 -0.97 -5.79
N ILE A 325 6.71 -0.45 -6.58
CA ILE A 325 6.54 0.82 -7.34
C ILE A 325 5.41 0.76 -8.37
N ILE A 326 5.14 -0.39 -9.00
CA ILE A 326 4.02 -0.56 -9.94
C ILE A 326 2.73 -0.84 -9.17
N ASP A 327 2.81 -1.72 -8.17
CA ASP A 327 1.68 -2.08 -7.30
C ASP A 327 1.07 -0.87 -6.56
N LEU A 328 1.91 0.05 -6.06
CA LEU A 328 1.48 1.32 -5.46
C LEU A 328 0.74 2.26 -6.43
N ARG A 329 0.69 1.96 -7.73
CA ARG A 329 -0.10 2.72 -8.71
C ARG A 329 -1.52 2.20 -8.85
N THR A 330 -1.84 1.00 -8.36
CA THR A 330 -3.21 0.46 -8.38
C THR A 330 -4.18 1.37 -7.62
N THR A 331 -5.43 1.49 -8.07
CA THR A 331 -6.50 2.24 -7.38
C THR A 331 -6.62 1.81 -5.92
N THR A 332 -6.65 0.50 -5.66
CA THR A 332 -6.69 -0.07 -4.30
C THR A 332 -5.51 0.36 -3.43
N SER A 333 -4.26 0.25 -3.90
CA SER A 333 -3.11 0.66 -3.09
C SER A 333 -3.10 2.18 -2.85
N GLN A 334 -3.43 2.96 -3.88
CA GLN A 334 -3.58 4.40 -3.80
C GLN A 334 -4.64 4.80 -2.75
N ALA A 335 -5.75 4.08 -2.67
CA ALA A 335 -6.81 4.29 -1.67
C ALA A 335 -6.34 3.93 -0.25
N ILE A 336 -5.73 2.75 -0.05
CA ILE A 336 -5.21 2.29 1.25
C ILE A 336 -4.26 3.33 1.87
N PHE A 337 -3.31 3.87 1.09
CA PHE A 337 -2.36 4.86 1.62
C PHE A 337 -2.97 6.24 1.87
N ARG A 338 -4.02 6.65 1.14
CA ARG A 338 -4.79 7.86 1.47
C ARG A 338 -5.53 7.70 2.80
N VAL A 339 -6.19 6.56 3.02
CA VAL A 339 -6.87 6.25 4.29
C VAL A 339 -5.87 6.15 5.45
N GLN A 340 -4.69 5.54 5.25
CA GLN A 340 -3.62 5.51 6.26
C GLN A 340 -3.16 6.94 6.63
N SER A 341 -2.96 7.81 5.63
CA SER A 341 -2.63 9.22 5.88
C SER A 341 -3.74 9.95 6.63
N ALA A 342 -5.00 9.68 6.31
CA ALA A 342 -6.17 10.25 6.98
C ALA A 342 -6.26 9.86 8.46
N ILE A 343 -5.94 8.61 8.79
CA ILE A 343 -5.88 8.12 10.18
C ILE A 343 -4.84 8.92 10.98
N CYS A 344 -3.61 9.05 10.46
CA CYS A 344 -2.55 9.84 11.12
C CYS A 344 -2.92 11.33 11.26
N HIS A 345 -3.62 11.90 10.29
CA HIS A 345 -4.11 13.27 10.33
C HIS A 345 -5.21 13.46 11.40
N ALA A 346 -6.21 12.57 11.44
CA ALA A 346 -7.29 12.61 12.40
C ALA A 346 -6.80 12.39 13.84
N PHE A 347 -5.88 11.44 14.06
CA PHE A 347 -5.21 11.21 15.35
C PHE A 347 -4.52 12.49 15.86
N ARG A 348 -3.63 13.05 15.04
CA ARG A 348 -2.89 14.29 15.36
C ARG A 348 -3.83 15.45 15.68
N ASN A 349 -4.83 15.69 14.80
CA ASN A 349 -5.77 16.80 14.99
C ASN A 349 -6.60 16.64 16.26
N ASN A 350 -7.10 15.43 16.55
CA ASN A 350 -7.93 15.19 17.74
C ASN A 350 -7.14 15.44 19.02
N LEU A 351 -5.93 14.88 19.13
CA LEU A 351 -5.09 15.06 20.31
C LEU A 351 -4.60 16.50 20.46
N THR A 352 -4.28 17.18 19.36
CA THR A 352 -3.94 18.62 19.38
C THR A 352 -5.11 19.46 19.91
N ASN A 353 -6.34 19.17 19.47
CA ASN A 353 -7.56 19.85 19.97
C ASN A 353 -7.84 19.55 21.46
N LEU A 354 -7.38 18.41 21.96
CA LEU A 354 -7.42 18.03 23.38
C LEU A 354 -6.22 18.56 24.19
N GLY A 355 -5.37 19.41 23.60
CA GLY A 355 -4.24 20.06 24.27
C GLY A 355 -3.03 19.15 24.49
N PHE A 356 -2.89 18.07 23.72
CA PHE A 356 -1.66 17.25 23.72
C PHE A 356 -0.54 17.92 22.91
N ILE A 357 0.70 17.63 23.29
CA ILE A 357 1.92 18.09 22.63
C ILE A 357 2.54 16.93 21.83
N GLU A 358 2.89 17.18 20.56
CA GLU A 358 3.65 16.21 19.75
C GLU A 358 5.10 16.16 20.25
N ILE A 359 5.60 14.96 20.56
CA ILE A 359 6.99 14.72 20.96
C ILE A 359 7.70 13.79 19.97
N HIS A 360 9.02 13.88 19.93
CA HIS A 360 9.87 13.01 19.11
C HIS A 360 10.95 12.38 20.00
N THR A 361 10.81 11.07 20.28
CA THR A 361 11.71 10.36 21.19
C THR A 361 12.84 9.66 20.41
N PRO A 362 14.06 9.56 20.97
CA PRO A 362 15.17 8.89 20.30
C PRO A 362 14.85 7.40 20.08
N LYS A 363 15.12 6.90 18.88
CA LYS A 363 14.93 5.48 18.52
C LYS A 363 16.19 4.64 18.68
N LEU A 364 17.33 5.26 18.95
CA LEU A 364 18.60 4.60 19.31
C LEU A 364 18.87 4.79 20.81
N TRP A 365 18.93 3.68 21.54
CA TRP A 365 19.19 3.65 22.98
C TRP A 365 20.54 2.98 23.30
N GLY A 366 21.19 3.41 24.37
CA GLY A 366 22.46 2.82 24.84
C GLY A 366 22.31 1.45 25.51
N ALA A 367 21.09 1.05 25.84
CA ALA A 367 20.71 -0.24 26.41
C ALA A 367 19.36 -0.68 25.82
N ALA A 368 18.96 -1.95 26.03
CA ALA A 368 17.60 -2.39 25.77
C ALA A 368 16.62 -1.65 26.70
N SER A 369 15.54 -1.09 26.16
CA SER A 369 14.58 -0.26 26.90
C SER A 369 13.56 -1.09 27.70
N GLU A 370 13.16 -2.25 27.18
CA GLU A 370 12.18 -3.15 27.79
C GLU A 370 12.86 -4.48 28.12
N SER A 371 12.63 -5.00 29.33
CA SER A 371 13.27 -6.23 29.80
C SER A 371 12.59 -7.47 29.22
N GLY A 372 13.38 -8.42 28.71
CA GLY A 372 12.91 -9.76 28.32
C GLY A 372 12.56 -9.96 26.84
N ALA A 373 12.41 -8.90 26.07
CA ALA A 373 12.04 -8.97 24.65
C ALA A 373 13.26 -8.88 23.71
N SER A 374 13.14 -9.44 22.51
CA SER A 374 14.20 -9.39 21.49
C SER A 374 14.34 -7.98 20.92
N VAL A 375 15.55 -7.41 20.99
CA VAL A 375 15.90 -6.08 20.48
C VAL A 375 16.86 -6.15 19.28
N PHE A 376 16.70 -5.25 18.32
CA PHE A 376 17.68 -5.07 17.25
C PHE A 376 18.90 -4.31 17.78
N LYS A 377 20.09 -4.89 17.61
CA LYS A 377 21.37 -4.31 17.98
C LYS A 377 22.04 -3.65 16.77
N VAL A 378 22.53 -2.43 16.96
CA VAL A 378 23.23 -1.62 15.95
C VAL A 378 24.66 -1.36 16.45
N ASP A 379 25.64 -1.38 15.54
CA ASP A 379 26.98 -0.85 15.84
C ASP A 379 26.96 0.68 15.69
N TYR A 380 27.18 1.38 16.80
CA TYR A 380 27.16 2.83 16.89
C TYR A 380 28.56 3.34 17.21
N PHE A 381 29.41 3.45 16.19
CA PHE A 381 30.81 3.88 16.29
C PHE A 381 31.68 2.98 17.21
N GLY A 382 31.52 1.65 17.11
CA GLY A 382 32.31 0.67 17.88
C GLY A 382 31.75 0.40 19.28
N ARG A 383 30.63 1.02 19.66
CA ARG A 383 29.86 0.67 20.87
C ARG A 383 28.45 0.21 20.47
N PRO A 384 27.81 -0.69 21.23
CA PRO A 384 26.46 -1.12 20.93
C PRO A 384 25.44 0.01 21.14
N ALA A 385 24.46 0.08 20.26
CA ALA A 385 23.18 0.73 20.47
C ALA A 385 22.04 -0.24 20.13
N PHE A 386 20.82 0.09 20.54
CA PHE A 386 19.63 -0.75 20.36
C PHE A 386 18.49 0.08 19.79
N LEU A 387 17.67 -0.52 18.92
CA LEU A 387 16.45 0.12 18.44
C LEU A 387 15.34 0.02 19.49
N ALA A 388 14.62 1.12 19.70
CA ALA A 388 13.53 1.21 20.66
C ALA A 388 12.32 0.33 20.24
N GLN A 389 11.84 -0.51 21.16
CA GLN A 389 10.70 -1.41 20.89
C GLN A 389 9.34 -0.72 20.99
N SER A 390 9.32 0.44 21.64
CA SER A 390 8.22 1.39 21.74
C SER A 390 8.80 2.74 22.22
N PRO A 391 8.05 3.85 22.19
CA PRO A 391 8.46 5.08 22.86
C PRO A 391 8.13 5.10 24.37
N GLN A 392 7.71 3.99 25.00
CA GLN A 392 7.14 3.94 26.36
C GLN A 392 7.94 4.73 27.41
N LEU A 393 9.24 4.46 27.54
CA LEU A 393 10.08 5.20 28.49
C LEU A 393 10.17 6.69 28.16
N GLY A 394 10.24 7.04 26.88
CA GLY A 394 10.33 8.43 26.42
C GLY A 394 9.07 9.24 26.71
N LYS A 395 7.88 8.64 26.47
CA LYS A 395 6.60 9.30 26.77
C LYS A 395 6.33 9.39 28.28
N GLN A 396 6.70 8.38 29.08
CA GLN A 396 6.63 8.48 30.54
C GLN A 396 7.60 9.52 31.13
N MET A 397 8.84 9.60 30.61
CA MET A 397 9.79 10.65 30.99
C MET A 397 9.27 12.06 30.65
N ALA A 398 8.50 12.21 29.56
CA ALA A 398 7.85 13.46 29.22
C ALA A 398 6.76 13.85 30.23
N ILE A 399 5.88 12.92 30.63
CA ILE A 399 4.89 13.16 31.70
C ILE A 399 5.58 13.56 33.02
N ALA A 400 6.65 12.85 33.39
CA ALA A 400 7.45 13.14 34.58
C ALA A 400 8.26 14.45 34.49
N SER A 401 8.31 15.08 33.30
CA SER A 401 8.91 16.39 33.04
C SER A 401 7.84 17.48 32.86
N ASP A 402 6.73 17.36 33.58
CA ASP A 402 5.56 18.26 33.61
C ASP A 402 4.76 18.40 32.28
N LEU A 403 5.08 17.64 31.23
CA LEU A 403 4.30 17.62 29.99
C LEU A 403 3.03 16.78 30.17
N ARG A 404 1.98 17.35 30.78
CA ARG A 404 0.75 16.63 31.19
C ARG A 404 0.09 15.73 30.14
N ARG A 405 0.24 16.01 28.84
CA ARG A 405 -0.41 15.29 27.72
C ARG A 405 0.52 15.28 26.51
N VAL A 406 0.97 14.10 26.07
CA VAL A 406 1.91 13.95 24.94
C VAL A 406 1.48 12.87 23.95
N PHE A 407 1.85 13.02 22.68
CA PHE A 407 1.68 11.99 21.67
C PHE A 407 2.88 11.91 20.73
N GLU A 408 3.09 10.77 20.09
CA GLU A 408 4.13 10.57 19.08
C GLU A 408 3.59 9.73 17.91
N ILE A 409 3.98 10.11 16.68
CA ILE A 409 3.83 9.29 15.48
C ILE A 409 5.24 8.94 14.99
N GLY A 410 5.65 7.68 15.09
CA GLY A 410 7.03 7.30 14.80
C GLY A 410 7.27 5.80 14.61
N PRO A 411 8.47 5.40 14.17
CA PRO A 411 8.80 4.00 13.93
C PRO A 411 8.98 3.23 15.24
N VAL A 412 8.54 1.97 15.21
CA VAL A 412 8.50 1.01 16.33
C VAL A 412 9.09 -0.31 15.84
N PHE A 413 9.99 -0.92 16.63
CA PHE A 413 10.80 -2.05 16.19
C PHE A 413 10.64 -3.29 17.07
N ARG A 414 9.97 -4.34 16.58
CA ARG A 414 9.84 -5.63 17.28
C ARG A 414 10.79 -6.65 16.65
N ALA A 415 11.81 -7.13 17.38
CA ALA A 415 12.78 -8.11 16.85
C ALA A 415 12.40 -9.57 17.14
N GLU A 416 11.13 -9.83 17.46
CA GLU A 416 10.58 -11.17 17.60
C GLU A 416 10.48 -11.85 16.24
N ASN A 417 10.82 -13.13 16.18
CA ASN A 417 10.79 -13.92 14.94
C ASN A 417 9.36 -14.40 14.62
N SER A 418 8.42 -13.46 14.50
CA SER A 418 7.01 -13.70 14.22
C SER A 418 6.69 -13.41 12.75
N ASN A 419 6.73 -14.44 11.91
CA ASN A 419 6.34 -14.33 10.50
C ASN A 419 4.87 -14.73 10.31
N THR A 420 3.97 -13.75 10.48
CA THR A 420 2.51 -13.93 10.38
C THR A 420 1.91 -12.81 9.52
N HIS A 421 0.62 -12.93 9.18
CA HIS A 421 -0.08 -11.90 8.39
C HIS A 421 -0.42 -10.61 9.17
N ARG A 422 -0.23 -10.58 10.50
CA ARG A 422 -0.48 -9.40 11.37
C ARG A 422 0.80 -8.68 11.81
N HIS A 423 1.91 -9.39 11.95
CA HIS A 423 3.12 -8.87 12.60
C HIS A 423 4.17 -8.39 11.58
N LEU A 424 4.73 -7.20 11.84
CA LEU A 424 5.88 -6.63 11.13
C LEU A 424 6.98 -6.33 12.15
N THR A 425 8.25 -6.49 11.74
CA THR A 425 9.39 -6.16 12.60
C THR A 425 9.66 -4.66 12.72
N GLU A 426 9.13 -3.88 11.78
CA GLU A 426 9.11 -2.41 11.79
C GLU A 426 7.71 -1.94 11.37
N PHE A 427 7.12 -1.03 12.13
CA PHE A 427 5.84 -0.37 11.82
C PHE A 427 5.80 1.05 12.39
N THR A 428 4.78 1.83 12.03
CA THR A 428 4.54 3.16 12.61
C THR A 428 3.57 3.05 13.78
N GLY A 429 4.03 3.41 14.98
CA GLY A 429 3.19 3.55 16.17
C GLY A 429 2.47 4.90 16.21
N LEU A 430 1.27 4.89 16.81
CA LEU A 430 0.50 6.07 17.19
C LEU A 430 0.37 6.05 18.72
N ASP A 431 1.34 6.66 19.39
CA ASP A 431 1.47 6.61 20.84
C ASP A 431 0.87 7.87 21.48
N LEU A 432 0.24 7.70 22.64
CA LEU A 432 -0.04 8.79 23.57
C LEU A 432 0.30 8.38 25.01
N GLU A 433 0.50 9.39 25.85
CA GLU A 433 0.58 9.29 27.31
C GLU A 433 -0.07 10.54 27.91
N MET A 434 -0.69 10.43 29.09
CA MET A 434 -1.20 11.60 29.81
C MET A 434 -1.16 11.38 31.32
N ALA A 435 -0.92 12.47 32.06
CA ALA A 435 -1.19 12.53 33.48
C ALA A 435 -2.71 12.35 33.73
N ILE A 436 -3.04 11.51 34.71
CA ILE A 436 -4.40 11.25 35.19
C ILE A 436 -4.61 11.96 36.52
N ASP A 437 -5.83 12.42 36.80
CA ASP A 437 -6.15 13.16 38.01
C ASP A 437 -6.83 12.27 39.08
N GLU A 438 -7.69 11.32 38.69
CA GLU A 438 -8.44 10.43 39.60
C GLU A 438 -8.39 8.94 39.21
N HIS A 439 -8.54 8.59 37.93
CA HIS A 439 -8.67 7.19 37.48
C HIS A 439 -8.23 7.00 36.03
N TYR A 440 -7.56 5.89 35.72
CA TYR A 440 -7.05 5.57 34.37
C TYR A 440 -8.13 5.49 33.28
N HIS A 441 -9.41 5.38 33.65
CA HIS A 441 -10.53 5.54 32.71
C HIS A 441 -10.61 6.93 32.05
N GLU A 442 -9.91 7.95 32.58
CA GLU A 442 -9.65 9.21 31.87
C GLU A 442 -8.89 8.99 30.55
N VAL A 443 -7.92 8.08 30.55
CA VAL A 443 -7.17 7.67 29.35
C VAL A 443 -8.10 6.92 28.41
N LEU A 444 -8.90 5.98 28.91
CA LEU A 444 -9.90 5.27 28.09
C LEU A 444 -10.88 6.21 27.40
N ARG A 445 -11.45 7.20 28.10
CA ARG A 445 -12.34 8.22 27.49
C ARG A 445 -11.64 9.03 26.41
N THR A 446 -10.36 9.33 26.61
CA THR A 446 -9.53 10.09 25.64
C THR A 446 -9.21 9.26 24.39
N LEU A 447 -8.84 7.98 24.59
CA LEU A 447 -8.62 7.03 23.50
C LEU A 447 -9.91 6.77 22.72
N ASP A 448 -11.03 6.58 23.42
CA ASP A 448 -12.33 6.32 22.80
C ASP A 448 -12.81 7.48 21.92
N SER A 449 -12.70 8.70 22.44
CA SER A 449 -12.93 9.92 21.66
C SER A 449 -12.02 9.98 20.43
N THR A 450 -10.75 9.58 20.57
CA THR A 450 -9.76 9.61 19.47
C THR A 450 -10.05 8.58 18.39
N PHE A 451 -10.40 7.34 18.74
CA PHE A 451 -10.82 6.33 17.76
C PHE A 451 -12.11 6.72 17.05
N LYS A 452 -13.12 7.21 17.78
CA LYS A 452 -14.38 7.70 17.18
C LYS A 452 -14.15 8.89 16.24
N ALA A 453 -13.23 9.80 16.59
CA ALA A 453 -12.82 10.90 15.72
C ALA A 453 -12.14 10.40 14.44
N ILE A 454 -11.24 9.41 14.53
CA ILE A 454 -10.59 8.77 13.39
C ILE A 454 -11.63 8.09 12.48
N PHE A 455 -12.49 7.22 13.02
CA PHE A 455 -13.49 6.49 12.24
C PHE A 455 -14.43 7.47 11.54
N SER A 456 -14.95 8.47 12.26
CA SER A 456 -15.82 9.51 11.71
C SER A 456 -15.13 10.33 10.63
N HIS A 457 -13.85 10.68 10.80
CA HIS A 457 -13.09 11.43 9.80
C HIS A 457 -12.85 10.63 8.52
N VAL A 458 -12.49 9.34 8.63
CA VAL A 458 -12.28 8.46 7.48
C VAL A 458 -13.59 8.26 6.71
N TYR A 459 -14.66 7.83 7.39
CA TYR A 459 -15.95 7.57 6.75
C TYR A 459 -16.62 8.81 6.15
N LYS A 460 -16.40 10.00 6.72
CA LYS A 460 -16.95 11.26 6.20
C LYS A 460 -16.24 11.76 4.94
N ASN A 461 -14.92 11.60 4.86
CA ASN A 461 -14.10 12.31 3.85
C ASN A 461 -13.44 11.40 2.81
N TYR A 462 -13.36 10.09 3.05
CA TYR A 462 -12.65 9.11 2.19
C TYR A 462 -13.55 7.96 1.70
N GLY A 463 -14.85 8.24 1.54
CA GLY A 463 -15.83 7.28 1.00
C GLY A 463 -15.42 6.65 -0.34
N PRO A 464 -14.98 7.42 -1.35
CA PRO A 464 -14.53 6.86 -2.63
C PRO A 464 -13.36 5.88 -2.47
N GLU A 465 -12.36 6.23 -1.64
CA GLU A 465 -11.24 5.34 -1.34
C GLU A 465 -11.68 4.05 -0.64
N ILE A 466 -12.67 4.11 0.27
CA ILE A 466 -13.21 2.91 0.93
C ILE A 466 -13.87 1.98 -0.11
N GLU A 467 -14.63 2.52 -1.06
CA GLU A 467 -15.26 1.73 -2.13
C GLU A 467 -14.23 1.14 -3.12
N ASP A 468 -13.16 1.88 -3.45
CA ASP A 468 -12.02 1.35 -4.21
C ASP A 468 -11.33 0.16 -3.51
N VAL A 469 -11.24 0.19 -2.17
CA VAL A 469 -10.74 -0.93 -1.39
C VAL A 469 -11.73 -2.09 -1.36
N LYS A 470 -13.02 -1.83 -1.15
CA LYS A 470 -14.09 -2.86 -1.18
C LYS A 470 -14.16 -3.59 -2.52
N ARG A 471 -13.88 -2.91 -3.64
CA ARG A 471 -13.84 -3.52 -4.99
C ARG A 471 -12.84 -4.68 -5.08
N GLN A 472 -11.66 -4.51 -4.49
CA GLN A 472 -10.60 -5.54 -4.48
C GLN A 472 -10.74 -6.52 -3.31
N PHE A 473 -11.19 -6.01 -2.16
CA PHE A 473 -11.28 -6.73 -0.89
C PHE A 473 -12.66 -6.48 -0.25
N PRO A 474 -13.71 -7.22 -0.65
CA PRO A 474 -15.06 -7.01 -0.14
C PRO A 474 -15.14 -7.14 1.39
N HIS A 475 -15.65 -6.11 2.04
CA HIS A 475 -15.83 -6.06 3.50
C HIS A 475 -17.02 -5.19 3.89
N GLU A 476 -17.66 -5.52 5.01
CA GLU A 476 -18.70 -4.70 5.63
C GLU A 476 -18.11 -3.43 6.26
N ASP A 477 -18.90 -2.37 6.37
CA ASP A 477 -18.49 -1.18 7.11
C ASP A 477 -18.30 -1.43 8.61
N LEU A 478 -17.46 -0.61 9.22
CA LEU A 478 -17.17 -0.69 10.65
C LEU A 478 -18.35 -0.19 11.48
N VAL A 479 -18.76 -0.96 12.49
CA VAL A 479 -19.85 -0.60 13.40
C VAL A 479 -19.31 -0.33 14.80
N TRP A 480 -19.32 0.93 15.22
CA TRP A 480 -19.06 1.34 16.60
C TRP A 480 -20.33 1.93 17.24
N LEU A 481 -20.40 1.90 18.57
CA LEU A 481 -21.52 2.44 19.35
C LEU A 481 -21.18 3.84 19.90
N GLU A 482 -22.21 4.62 20.22
CA GLU A 482 -22.06 5.92 20.90
C GLU A 482 -21.45 5.73 22.29
N GLU A 483 -21.95 4.75 23.05
CA GLU A 483 -21.35 4.26 24.29
C GLU A 483 -20.55 2.99 23.99
N THR A 484 -19.22 3.04 24.14
CA THR A 484 -18.34 1.91 23.81
C THR A 484 -18.40 0.87 24.92
N PRO A 485 -18.61 -0.42 24.61
CA PRO A 485 -18.56 -1.47 25.62
C PRO A 485 -17.17 -1.57 26.24
N ILE A 486 -17.09 -1.37 27.56
CA ILE A 486 -15.92 -1.67 28.39
C ILE A 486 -16.27 -2.91 29.20
N ILE A 487 -15.57 -4.01 28.93
CA ILE A 487 -15.92 -5.34 29.45
C ILE A 487 -14.75 -5.85 30.31
N PRO A 488 -14.94 -6.18 31.60
CA PRO A 488 -13.90 -6.82 32.39
C PRO A 488 -13.43 -8.13 31.74
N PHE A 489 -12.12 -8.38 31.72
CA PHE A 489 -11.50 -9.50 31.03
C PHE A 489 -12.16 -10.83 31.38
N ALA A 490 -12.32 -11.12 32.68
CA ALA A 490 -13.00 -12.32 33.16
C ALA A 490 -14.45 -12.47 32.67
N ASP A 491 -15.18 -11.36 32.49
CA ASP A 491 -16.54 -11.40 31.93
C ASP A 491 -16.53 -11.65 30.42
N ALA A 492 -15.54 -11.14 29.69
CA ALA A 492 -15.35 -11.45 28.28
C ALA A 492 -15.01 -12.94 28.06
N ILE A 493 -14.14 -13.52 28.90
CA ILE A 493 -13.86 -14.98 28.86
C ILE A 493 -15.12 -15.79 29.19
N ARG A 494 -15.95 -15.36 30.17
CA ARG A 494 -17.25 -15.98 30.44
C ARG A 494 -18.17 -15.94 29.22
N MET A 495 -18.30 -14.79 28.55
CA MET A 495 -19.11 -14.68 27.32
C MET A 495 -18.66 -15.64 26.21
N LEU A 496 -17.35 -15.87 26.09
CA LEU A 496 -16.77 -16.80 25.12
C LEU A 496 -17.01 -18.28 25.52
N ASN A 497 -16.81 -18.64 26.79
CA ASN A 497 -17.10 -19.99 27.29
C ASN A 497 -18.61 -20.31 27.17
N ASP A 498 -19.49 -19.34 27.44
CA ASP A 498 -20.94 -19.42 27.26
C ASP A 498 -21.36 -19.62 25.79
N SER A 499 -20.54 -19.20 24.82
CA SER A 499 -20.83 -19.42 23.40
C SER A 499 -20.52 -20.86 22.94
N GLY A 500 -20.07 -21.72 23.85
CA GLY A 500 -19.60 -23.07 23.53
C GLY A 500 -18.19 -23.14 22.95
N HIS A 501 -17.48 -22.01 22.86
CA HIS A 501 -16.06 -22.01 22.45
C HIS A 501 -15.20 -22.65 23.53
N ARG A 502 -14.16 -23.38 23.13
CA ARG A 502 -13.25 -24.14 24.00
C ARG A 502 -11.82 -23.97 23.49
N ASP A 503 -10.83 -24.34 24.29
CA ASP A 503 -9.40 -24.32 23.93
C ASP A 503 -9.04 -25.41 22.88
N GLU A 504 -7.75 -25.68 22.64
CA GLU A 504 -7.30 -26.77 21.77
C GLU A 504 -7.42 -28.18 22.38
N HIS A 505 -7.74 -28.28 23.67
CA HIS A 505 -7.94 -29.52 24.43
C HIS A 505 -9.42 -29.79 24.77
N GLY A 506 -10.35 -28.94 24.29
CA GLY A 506 -11.79 -29.06 24.52
C GLY A 506 -12.26 -28.54 25.89
N LYS A 507 -11.42 -27.79 26.62
CA LYS A 507 -11.72 -27.20 27.93
C LYS A 507 -12.17 -25.74 27.82
N GLU A 508 -12.78 -25.24 28.88
CA GLU A 508 -13.12 -23.82 29.02
C GLU A 508 -11.85 -23.00 29.24
N LEU A 509 -11.82 -21.80 28.66
CA LEU A 509 -10.71 -20.88 28.80
C LEU A 509 -10.66 -20.36 30.25
N PRO A 510 -9.48 -20.34 30.90
CA PRO A 510 -9.32 -19.83 32.25
C PRO A 510 -9.51 -18.30 32.28
N LEU A 511 -10.08 -17.79 33.38
CA LEU A 511 -10.42 -16.36 33.52
C LEU A 511 -9.21 -15.45 33.81
N ASN A 512 -8.02 -16.03 33.97
CA ASN A 512 -6.82 -15.42 34.54
C ASN A 512 -5.53 -15.70 33.74
N GLU A 513 -5.66 -16.22 32.51
CA GLU A 513 -4.57 -16.38 31.55
C GLU A 513 -4.90 -15.56 30.29
N ASP A 514 -3.88 -15.28 29.48
CA ASP A 514 -4.02 -14.40 28.32
C ASP A 514 -4.76 -15.07 27.13
N LEU A 515 -5.27 -14.25 26.20
CA LEU A 515 -6.01 -14.73 25.03
C LEU A 515 -5.06 -15.14 23.89
N GLY A 516 -5.21 -16.38 23.40
CA GLY A 516 -4.64 -16.77 22.11
C GLY A 516 -5.35 -16.08 20.94
N THR A 517 -4.65 -15.83 19.82
CA THR A 517 -5.22 -15.16 18.63
C THR A 517 -6.50 -15.81 18.08
N ARG A 518 -6.65 -17.14 18.24
CA ARG A 518 -7.88 -17.86 17.86
C ARG A 518 -9.08 -17.42 18.71
N ASP A 519 -8.82 -17.14 19.97
CA ASP A 519 -9.79 -16.87 21.01
C ASP A 519 -10.18 -15.38 21.00
N GLU A 520 -9.25 -14.47 20.68
CA GLU A 520 -9.56 -13.07 20.30
C GLU A 520 -10.63 -13.01 19.19
N ILE A 521 -10.39 -13.73 18.08
CA ILE A 521 -11.26 -13.73 16.89
C ILE A 521 -12.59 -14.44 17.18
N ALA A 522 -12.61 -15.40 18.11
CA ALA A 522 -13.85 -16.01 18.58
C ALA A 522 -14.65 -15.05 19.46
N LEU A 523 -14.01 -14.40 20.44
CA LEU A 523 -14.61 -13.39 21.30
C LEU A 523 -15.18 -12.21 20.51
N GLY A 524 -14.44 -11.70 19.52
CA GLY A 524 -14.91 -10.62 18.66
C GLY A 524 -16.18 -10.97 17.88
N ARG A 525 -16.33 -12.23 17.43
CA ARG A 525 -17.58 -12.72 16.82
C ARG A 525 -18.72 -12.77 17.82
N VAL A 526 -18.48 -13.29 19.03
CA VAL A 526 -19.47 -13.31 20.12
C VAL A 526 -19.92 -11.90 20.50
N ILE A 527 -19.00 -10.93 20.56
CA ILE A 527 -19.29 -9.52 20.85
C ILE A 527 -20.05 -8.87 19.69
N LYS A 528 -19.66 -9.10 18.43
CA LYS A 528 -20.43 -8.64 17.26
C LYS A 528 -21.84 -9.22 17.23
N GLU A 529 -22.02 -10.47 17.64
CA GLU A 529 -23.34 -11.12 17.72
C GLU A 529 -24.20 -10.59 18.88
N ARG A 530 -23.64 -10.46 20.10
CA ARG A 530 -24.37 -10.05 21.31
C ARG A 530 -24.56 -8.53 21.43
N LEU A 531 -23.50 -7.75 21.18
CA LEU A 531 -23.43 -6.30 21.41
C LEU A 531 -23.50 -5.47 20.11
N LYS A 532 -23.50 -6.12 18.93
CA LYS A 532 -23.67 -5.48 17.61
C LYS A 532 -22.60 -4.43 17.27
N THR A 533 -21.36 -4.62 17.74
CA THR A 533 -20.23 -3.73 17.43
C THR A 533 -18.98 -4.51 17.04
N ASP A 534 -18.13 -3.86 16.22
CA ASP A 534 -16.77 -4.30 15.90
C ASP A 534 -15.71 -3.69 16.83
N TYR A 535 -16.07 -2.73 17.68
CA TYR A 535 -15.14 -1.90 18.45
C TYR A 535 -15.53 -1.89 19.94
N TYR A 536 -14.60 -2.35 20.79
CA TYR A 536 -14.83 -2.53 22.22
C TYR A 536 -13.51 -2.51 23.00
N VAL A 537 -13.62 -2.36 24.32
CA VAL A 537 -12.49 -2.38 25.26
C VAL A 537 -12.63 -3.62 26.15
N LEU A 538 -11.53 -4.35 26.34
CA LEU A 538 -11.38 -5.30 27.45
C LEU A 538 -10.57 -4.62 28.55
N ASP A 539 -11.07 -4.62 29.78
CA ASP A 539 -10.48 -3.93 30.93
C ASP A 539 -10.13 -4.94 32.04
N LYS A 540 -9.32 -4.56 33.04
CA LYS A 540 -8.95 -5.41 34.20
C LYS A 540 -8.27 -6.73 33.81
N PHE A 541 -7.20 -6.63 33.02
CA PHE A 541 -6.44 -7.81 32.60
C PHE A 541 -5.66 -8.49 33.74
N PRO A 542 -5.38 -9.80 33.63
CA PRO A 542 -4.57 -10.54 34.59
C PRO A 542 -3.15 -9.97 34.72
N ALA A 543 -2.64 -9.87 35.95
CA ALA A 543 -1.29 -9.36 36.22
C ALA A 543 -0.17 -10.22 35.61
N SER A 544 -0.42 -11.50 35.37
CA SER A 544 0.48 -12.44 34.69
C SER A 544 0.72 -12.12 33.21
N ALA A 545 -0.21 -11.40 32.56
CA ALA A 545 -0.16 -11.08 31.13
C ALA A 545 0.44 -9.69 30.83
N ARG A 546 0.82 -8.91 31.85
CA ARG A 546 1.14 -7.48 31.69
C ARG A 546 2.60 -7.12 32.04
N PRO A 547 3.17 -6.08 31.39
CA PRO A 547 4.52 -5.62 31.68
C PRO A 547 4.71 -5.15 33.14
N PHE A 548 5.95 -5.20 33.63
CA PHE A 548 6.31 -4.88 35.02
C PHE A 548 5.92 -3.47 35.51
N TYR A 549 5.72 -2.51 34.60
CA TYR A 549 5.37 -1.13 34.90
C TYR A 549 3.86 -0.90 35.06
N THR A 550 3.04 -1.93 34.86
CA THR A 550 1.58 -1.84 34.94
C THR A 550 1.09 -1.79 36.38
N MET A 551 0.26 -0.80 36.72
CA MET A 551 -0.34 -0.68 38.06
C MET A 551 -1.29 -1.86 38.36
N PRO A 552 -1.10 -2.60 39.48
CA PRO A 552 -2.08 -3.58 39.96
C PRO A 552 -3.41 -2.92 40.34
N ASP A 553 -4.52 -3.68 40.29
CA ASP A 553 -5.79 -3.20 40.83
C ASP A 553 -5.71 -3.08 42.37
N PRO A 554 -6.24 -2.00 42.98
CA PRO A 554 -6.14 -1.76 44.42
C PRO A 554 -6.99 -2.68 45.30
N TYR A 555 -7.93 -3.44 44.72
CA TYR A 555 -8.85 -4.35 45.41
C TYR A 555 -8.57 -5.82 45.10
N ASP A 556 -8.06 -6.14 43.90
CA ASP A 556 -7.67 -7.50 43.51
C ASP A 556 -6.27 -7.52 42.82
N PRO A 557 -5.20 -7.90 43.55
CA PRO A 557 -3.84 -7.91 43.00
C PRO A 557 -3.59 -8.99 41.93
N THR A 558 -4.59 -9.84 41.61
CA THR A 558 -4.48 -10.79 40.49
C THR A 558 -4.78 -10.14 39.13
N VAL A 559 -5.39 -8.94 39.13
CA VAL A 559 -5.65 -8.13 37.94
C VAL A 559 -4.97 -6.76 38.02
N THR A 560 -5.00 -6.02 36.92
CA THR A 560 -4.30 -4.75 36.73
C THR A 560 -5.22 -3.66 36.22
N ASN A 561 -4.80 -2.40 36.37
CA ASN A 561 -5.40 -1.25 35.71
C ASN A 561 -4.92 -1.14 34.24
N ALA A 562 -4.97 -2.26 33.52
CA ALA A 562 -4.65 -2.37 32.10
C ALA A 562 -5.84 -2.87 31.29
N PHE A 563 -5.83 -2.45 30.03
CA PHE A 563 -6.88 -2.65 29.06
C PHE A 563 -6.30 -2.84 27.67
N ASP A 564 -7.02 -3.55 26.81
CA ASP A 564 -6.76 -3.57 25.38
C ASP A 564 -8.02 -3.12 24.62
N ILE A 565 -7.80 -2.50 23.48
CA ILE A 565 -8.85 -2.03 22.57
C ILE A 565 -8.83 -2.91 21.33
N PHE A 566 -10.00 -3.45 20.98
CA PHE A 566 -10.18 -4.41 19.90
C PHE A 566 -10.94 -3.81 18.74
N LEU A 567 -10.55 -4.19 17.52
CA LEU A 567 -11.24 -3.87 16.29
C LEU A 567 -11.46 -5.15 15.48
N ARG A 568 -12.72 -5.47 15.17
CA ARG A 568 -13.13 -6.71 14.47
C ARG A 568 -12.54 -7.99 15.11
N GLY A 569 -12.48 -8.03 16.45
CA GLY A 569 -11.97 -9.20 17.19
C GLY A 569 -10.46 -9.38 17.17
N GLN A 570 -9.70 -8.31 16.95
CA GLN A 570 -8.24 -8.30 16.97
C GLN A 570 -7.76 -7.08 17.78
N GLU A 571 -6.78 -7.27 18.64
CA GLU A 571 -6.11 -6.17 19.36
C GLU A 571 -5.57 -5.13 18.36
N ILE A 572 -5.80 -3.84 18.67
CA ILE A 572 -5.23 -2.68 17.96
C ILE A 572 -4.51 -1.68 18.87
N LEU A 573 -4.68 -1.78 20.18
CA LEU A 573 -3.98 -0.98 21.17
C LEU A 573 -3.96 -1.69 22.52
N SER A 574 -2.81 -1.63 23.17
CA SER A 574 -2.60 -2.05 24.55
C SER A 574 -2.27 -0.85 25.44
N GLY A 575 -2.85 -0.76 26.64
CA GLY A 575 -2.67 0.37 27.54
C GLY A 575 -2.91 0.06 29.01
N GLY A 576 -2.52 0.98 29.89
CA GLY A 576 -2.71 0.84 31.33
C GLY A 576 -2.21 2.05 32.11
N GLN A 577 -2.38 1.99 33.44
CA GLN A 577 -1.84 2.94 34.42
C GLN A 577 -0.42 2.58 34.84
#